data_AF-S4P609-F1
#
_entry.id   AF-S4P609-F1
#
_cell.length_a   1.000
_cell.length_b   1.000
_cell.length_c   1.000
_cell.angle_alpha   90.00
_cell.angle_beta   90.00
_cell.angle_gamma   90.00
#
_symmetry.space_group_name_H-M   'P 1'
#
loop_
_entity.id
_entity.type
_entity.pdbx_description
1 polymer ?
#
loop_
_entity_poly.entity_id
_entity_poly.type
_entity_poly.pdbx_seq_one_letter_code
_entity_poly.pdbx_strand_id
1 'polypeptide(L)'
;GEWWSDVQQFVFDVYQFAQHHGWYEVWKQVVELCDPEDEQNAYKVLGVGPDASQQEITRRWRRLSRENHPDKAKLEDRRAAQEKFMEIQQAYEILSVGKHRRFS
;
A
#
# COMPACT_ATOMS: atom_id res chain seq x y z
N GLY A 1 -17.87 18.45 4.36
CA GLY A 1 -16.76 17.64 4.89
C GLY A 1 -16.17 16.90 3.72
N GLU A 2 -15.20 17.51 3.07
CA GLU A 2 -14.87 17.29 1.65
C GLU A 2 -13.77 16.24 1.39
N TRP A 3 -13.26 15.56 2.42
CA TRP A 3 -12.16 14.59 2.25
C TRP A 3 -12.59 13.34 1.48
N TRP A 4 -13.81 12.84 1.65
CA TRP A 4 -14.26 11.64 0.91
C TRP A 4 -14.18 11.83 -0.60
N SER A 5 -14.37 13.08 -1.07
CA SER A 5 -14.20 13.45 -2.46
C SER A 5 -12.75 13.40 -2.93
N ASP A 6 -11.78 13.80 -2.12
CA ASP A 6 -10.35 13.72 -2.46
C ASP A 6 -9.85 12.27 -2.62
N VAL A 7 -10.34 11.35 -1.79
CA VAL A 7 -10.00 9.92 -1.89
C VAL A 7 -10.65 9.30 -3.13
N GLN A 8 -11.91 9.66 -3.41
CA GLN A 8 -12.58 9.22 -4.63
C GLN A 8 -11.89 9.78 -5.88
N GLN A 9 -11.42 11.02 -5.82
CA GLN A 9 -10.71 11.66 -6.91
C GLN A 9 -9.36 10.99 -7.15
N PHE A 10 -8.58 10.71 -6.10
CA PHE A 10 -7.31 9.97 -6.22
C PHE A 10 -7.49 8.56 -6.81
N VAL A 11 -8.46 7.79 -6.31
CA VAL A 11 -8.76 6.44 -6.85
C VAL A 11 -9.23 6.53 -8.31
N PHE A 12 -10.02 7.56 -8.64
CA PHE A 12 -10.47 7.82 -9.99
C PHE A 12 -9.30 8.24 -10.90
N ASP A 13 -8.37 9.07 -10.44
CA ASP A 13 -7.18 9.50 -11.17
C ASP A 13 -6.23 8.33 -11.42
N VAL A 14 -6.00 7.45 -10.43
CA VAL A 14 -5.23 6.20 -10.62
C VAL A 14 -5.92 5.30 -11.65
N TYR A 15 -7.25 5.20 -11.62
CA TYR A 15 -8.02 4.45 -12.59
C TYR A 15 -7.94 5.04 -14.00
N GLN A 16 -8.09 6.36 -14.15
CA GLN A 16 -7.98 7.07 -15.42
C GLN A 16 -6.57 6.98 -15.99
N PHE A 17 -5.55 7.16 -15.16
CA PHE A 17 -4.14 7.00 -15.52
C PHE A 17 -3.86 5.57 -16.03
N ALA A 18 -4.39 4.55 -15.36
CA ALA A 18 -4.29 3.16 -15.79
C ALA A 18 -5.07 2.86 -17.08
N GLN A 19 -6.22 3.50 -17.32
CA GLN A 19 -6.95 3.39 -18.58
C GLN A 19 -6.18 3.98 -19.77
N HIS A 20 -5.42 5.06 -19.55
CA HIS A 20 -4.66 5.75 -20.60
C HIS A 20 -3.29 5.13 -20.88
N HIS A 21 -2.57 4.68 -19.85
CA HIS A 21 -1.21 4.15 -19.98
C HIS A 21 -1.14 2.62 -20.00
N GLY A 22 -2.26 1.95 -19.72
CA GLY A 22 -2.33 0.50 -19.57
C GLY A 22 -1.88 0.06 -18.19
N TRP A 23 -2.65 -0.83 -17.58
CA TRP A 23 -2.39 -1.35 -16.22
C TRP A 23 -1.00 -1.94 -16.03
N TYR A 24 -0.39 -2.46 -17.11
CA TYR A 24 0.96 -3.01 -17.07
C TYR A 24 2.05 -1.93 -16.93
N GLU A 25 1.94 -0.79 -17.59
CA GLU A 25 2.96 0.28 -17.52
C GLU A 25 2.89 1.05 -16.19
N VAL A 26 1.69 1.24 -15.65
CA VAL A 26 1.52 1.77 -14.29
C VAL A 26 2.17 0.83 -13.27
N TRP A 27 1.93 -0.47 -13.42
CA TRP A 27 2.50 -1.48 -12.53
C TRP A 27 4.02 -1.63 -12.72
N LYS A 28 4.52 -1.50 -13.94
CA LYS A 28 5.94 -1.50 -14.26
C LYS A 28 6.64 -0.28 -13.65
N GLN A 29 6.10 0.93 -13.77
CA GLN A 29 6.66 2.13 -13.14
C GLN A 29 6.70 2.03 -11.62
N VAL A 30 5.65 1.48 -11.00
CA VAL A 30 5.64 1.20 -9.55
C VAL A 30 6.74 0.21 -9.16
N VAL A 31 6.93 -0.84 -9.97
CA VAL A 31 7.97 -1.86 -9.74
C VAL A 31 9.39 -1.36 -10.07
N GLU A 32 9.54 -0.47 -11.05
CA GLU A 32 10.82 0.15 -11.43
C GLU A 32 11.25 1.24 -10.42
N LEU A 33 10.28 1.90 -9.77
CA LEU A 33 10.51 2.83 -8.66
C LEU A 33 10.72 2.12 -7.31
N CYS A 34 10.33 0.84 -7.20
CA CYS A 34 10.55 0.04 -5.99
C CYS A 34 11.91 -0.70 -6.07
N ASP A 35 12.94 -0.08 -5.51
CA ASP A 35 14.26 -0.69 -5.25
C ASP A 35 14.13 -1.96 -4.37
N PRO A 36 14.94 -3.01 -4.55
CA PRO A 36 14.91 -4.24 -3.73
C PRO A 36 15.24 -4.02 -2.24
N GLU A 37 15.78 -2.87 -1.86
CA GLU A 37 15.92 -2.48 -0.45
C GLU A 37 14.56 -2.22 0.23
N ASP A 38 13.53 -1.85 -0.54
CA ASP A 38 12.19 -1.54 -0.02
C ASP A 38 11.42 -2.79 0.44
N GLU A 39 11.76 -3.99 -0.05
CA GLU A 39 11.15 -5.24 0.43
C GLU A 39 11.44 -5.45 1.93
N GLN A 40 12.67 -5.18 2.37
CA GLN A 40 13.05 -5.27 3.79
C GLN A 40 12.33 -4.23 4.65
N ASN A 41 12.10 -3.04 4.10
CA ASN A 41 11.34 -2.00 4.77
C ASN A 41 9.85 -2.39 4.87
N ALA A 42 9.28 -2.96 3.81
CA ALA A 42 7.91 -3.44 3.79
C ALA A 42 7.65 -4.56 4.82
N TYR A 43 8.60 -5.49 5.01
CA TYR A 43 8.52 -6.49 6.08
C TYR A 43 8.51 -5.83 7.47
N LYS A 44 9.32 -4.78 7.69
CA LYS A 44 9.35 -4.02 8.96
C LYS A 44 8.05 -3.26 9.20
N VAL A 45 7.53 -2.55 8.19
CA VAL A 45 6.28 -1.78 8.26
C VAL A 45 5.10 -2.68 8.61
N LEU A 46 5.00 -3.86 8.00
CA LEU A 46 3.94 -4.83 8.30
C LEU A 46 4.22 -5.67 9.56
N GLY A 47 5.43 -5.55 10.13
CA GLY A 47 5.87 -6.29 11.31
C GLY A 47 5.85 -7.80 11.09
N VAL A 48 6.24 -8.24 9.90
CA VAL A 48 6.32 -9.64 9.49
C VAL A 48 7.75 -10.04 9.14
N GLY A 49 8.07 -11.32 9.29
CA GLY A 49 9.38 -11.85 8.87
C GLY A 49 9.49 -11.99 7.35
N PRO A 50 10.72 -12.08 6.80
CA PRO A 50 10.94 -12.32 5.37
C PRO A 50 10.36 -13.66 4.88
N ASP A 51 10.16 -14.62 5.78
CA ASP A 51 9.54 -15.92 5.52
C ASP A 51 8.00 -15.90 5.62
N ALA A 52 7.38 -14.73 5.83
CA ALA A 52 5.95 -14.62 6.04
C ALA A 52 5.15 -15.14 4.83
N SER A 53 4.13 -15.95 5.12
CA SER A 53 3.20 -16.42 4.11
C SER A 53 2.34 -15.25 3.57
N GLN A 54 1.82 -15.37 2.35
CA GLN A 54 0.96 -14.30 1.80
C GLN A 54 -0.29 -14.09 2.66
N GLN A 55 -0.82 -15.17 3.24
CA GLN A 55 -1.93 -15.11 4.19
C GLN A 55 -1.58 -14.33 5.46
N GLU A 56 -0.34 -14.45 5.95
CA GLU A 56 0.14 -13.70 7.11
C GLU A 56 0.29 -12.20 6.79
N ILE A 57 0.86 -11.89 5.64
CA ILE A 57 1.01 -10.52 5.11
C ILE A 57 -0.38 -9.86 4.98
N THR A 58 -1.35 -10.51 4.34
CA THR A 58 -2.72 -9.98 4.20
C THR A 58 -3.42 -9.83 5.55
N ARG A 59 -3.21 -10.77 6.50
CA ARG A 59 -3.83 -10.71 7.83
C ARG A 59 -3.28 -9.54 8.64
N ARG A 60 -1.97 -9.30 8.58
CA ARG A 60 -1.28 -8.19 9.26
C ARG A 60 -1.65 -6.85 8.66
N TRP A 61 -1.66 -6.75 7.33
CA TRP A 61 -2.15 -5.58 6.61
C TRP A 61 -3.58 -5.20 7.03
N ARG A 62 -4.53 -6.14 7.00
CA ARG A 62 -5.93 -5.89 7.42
C ARG A 62 -6.05 -5.38 8.85
N ARG A 63 -5.20 -5.89 9.75
CA ARG A 63 -5.18 -5.45 11.15
C ARG A 63 -4.64 -4.04 11.27
N LEU A 64 -3.47 -3.77 10.70
CA LEU A 64 -2.80 -2.48 10.74
C LEU A 64 -3.61 -1.38 10.04
N SER A 65 -4.27 -1.70 8.92
CA SER A 65 -5.21 -0.79 8.23
C SER A 65 -6.38 -0.37 9.13
N ARG A 66 -6.92 -1.29 9.95
CA ARG A 66 -8.04 -0.99 10.86
C ARG A 66 -7.60 -0.24 12.11
N GLU A 67 -6.36 -0.46 12.54
CA GLU A 67 -5.74 0.23 13.68
C GLU A 67 -5.32 1.66 13.32
N ASN A 68 -4.82 1.89 12.10
CA ASN A 68 -4.37 3.20 11.60
C ASN A 68 -5.40 3.89 10.71
N HIS A 69 -6.66 3.43 10.74
CA HIS A 69 -7.69 4.01 9.88
C HIS A 69 -7.95 5.47 10.26
N PRO A 70 -7.92 6.43 9.32
CA PRO A 70 -8.03 7.87 9.60
C PRO A 70 -9.39 8.27 10.19
N ASP A 71 -10.41 7.41 10.09
CA ASP A 71 -11.73 7.57 10.74
C ASP A 71 -11.65 7.52 12.27
N LYS A 72 -10.68 6.79 12.83
CA LYS A 72 -10.45 6.71 14.28
C LYS A 72 -9.47 7.76 14.80
N ALA A 73 -8.83 8.50 13.90
CA ALA A 73 -7.84 9.52 14.26
C ALA A 73 -8.51 10.87 14.57
N LYS A 74 -8.04 11.52 15.64
CA LYS A 74 -8.38 12.92 15.93
C LYS A 74 -7.87 13.82 14.81
N LEU A 75 -8.49 15.00 14.64
CA LEU A 75 -8.18 15.92 13.53
C LEU A 75 -6.69 16.29 13.45
N GLU A 76 -6.04 16.41 14.61
CA GLU A 76 -4.62 16.71 14.81
C GLU A 76 -3.69 15.55 14.40
N ASP A 77 -4.10 14.29 14.60
CA ASP A 77 -3.31 13.09 14.27
C ASP A 77 -3.62 12.52 12.88
N ARG A 78 -4.57 13.13 12.17
CA ARG A 78 -5.13 12.58 10.93
C ARG A 78 -4.08 12.48 9.82
N ARG A 79 -3.12 13.40 9.74
CA ARG A 79 -1.99 13.31 8.80
C ARG A 79 -1.06 12.15 9.14
N ALA A 80 -0.65 12.02 10.40
CA ALA A 80 0.24 10.94 10.82
C ALA A 80 -0.41 9.56 10.66
N ALA A 81 -1.71 9.45 10.93
CA ALA A 81 -2.49 8.25 10.68
C ALA A 81 -2.60 7.94 9.17
N GLN A 82 -2.75 8.95 8.33
CA GLN A 82 -2.82 8.81 6.87
C GLN A 82 -1.47 8.40 6.27
N GLU A 83 -0.36 9.01 6.69
CA GLU A 83 0.99 8.64 6.28
C GLU A 83 1.29 7.18 6.64
N LYS A 84 1.00 6.77 7.88
CA LYS A 84 1.11 5.36 8.29
C LYS A 84 0.21 4.44 7.48
N PHE A 85 -1.03 4.84 7.22
CA PHE A 85 -1.96 4.04 6.44
C PHE A 85 -1.45 3.83 5.00
N MET A 86 -0.93 4.87 4.35
CA MET A 86 -0.32 4.78 3.03
C MET A 86 0.93 3.89 3.05
N GLU A 87 1.80 4.04 4.05
CA GLU A 87 3.00 3.20 4.21
C GLU A 87 2.63 1.71 4.37
N ILE A 88 1.59 1.40 5.15
CA ILE A 88 1.06 0.04 5.32
C ILE A 88 0.51 -0.53 4.01
N GLN A 89 -0.17 0.29 3.20
CA GLN A 89 -0.71 -0.12 1.89
C GLN A 89 0.41 -0.42 0.90
N GLN A 90 1.39 0.49 0.80
CA GLN A 90 2.54 0.36 -0.08
C GLN A 90 3.37 -0.88 0.28
N ALA A 91 3.60 -1.12 1.57
CA ALA A 91 4.28 -2.32 2.05
C ALA A 91 3.54 -3.62 1.66
N TYR A 92 2.21 -3.63 1.74
CA TYR A 92 1.41 -4.78 1.32
C TYR A 92 1.50 -5.03 -0.18
N GLU A 93 1.43 -3.98 -1.00
CA GLU A 93 1.59 -4.09 -2.45
C GLU A 93 2.96 -4.63 -2.82
N ILE A 94 4.05 -4.08 -2.26
CA ILE A 94 5.43 -4.53 -2.50
C ILE A 94 5.57 -6.03 -2.17
N LEU A 95 5.13 -6.45 -0.98
CA LEU A 95 5.25 -7.86 -0.57
C LEU A 95 4.33 -8.81 -1.36
N SER A 96 3.15 -8.34 -1.79
CA SER A 96 2.24 -9.12 -2.62
C SER A 96 2.78 -9.32 -4.04
N VAL A 97 3.49 -8.33 -4.57
CA VAL A 97 4.07 -8.34 -5.92
C VAL A 97 5.41 -9.09 -5.96
N GLY A 98 6.33 -8.81 -5.03
CA GLY A 98 7.65 -9.44 -4.96
C GLY A 98 7.56 -10.97 -4.79
N LYS A 99 6.53 -11.46 -4.11
CA LYS A 99 6.27 -12.89 -4.02
C LYS A 99 5.78 -13.48 -5.34
N HIS A 100 4.92 -12.78 -6.09
CA HIS A 100 4.46 -13.25 -7.39
C HIS A 100 5.62 -13.34 -8.40
N ARG A 101 6.58 -12.41 -8.34
CA ARG A 101 7.78 -12.39 -9.19
C ARG A 101 8.80 -13.49 -8.89
N ARG A 102 8.87 -13.98 -7.64
CA ARG A 102 9.74 -15.13 -7.25
C ARG A 102 9.20 -16.49 -7.70
N PHE A 103 7.93 -16.57 -8.08
CA PHE A 103 7.26 -17.82 -8.47
C PHE A 103 6.86 -17.85 -9.96
N SER A 104 7.34 -16.91 -10.79
CA SER A 104 7.12 -16.88 -12.24
C SER A 104 8.40 -17.07 -13.03
#